data_AF-A0A3M1SEI2-F1
#
_entry.id   AF-A0A3M1SEI2-F1
#
_cell.length_a   1.000
_cell.length_b   1.000
_cell.length_c   1.000
_cell.angle_alpha   90.00
_cell.angle_beta   90.00
_cell.angle_gamma   90.00
#
_symmetry.space_group_name_H-M   'P 1'
#
loop_
_entity.id
_entity.type
_entity.pdbx_description
1 polymer ?
#
loop_
_entity_poly.entity_id
_entity_poly.type
_entity_poly.pdbx_seq_one_letter_code
_entity_poly.pdbx_strand_id
1 'polypeptide(L)'
;LDQFASQLEAGVRIVDERTIEITLPSIAERPVWAWLPVDDFLAAGWTVGRLREAIVSQHAPESWENRNSEAAIAYDDGSRSFVIRHNPSVIRQIVQWGDRVLATSDNAVNPGEQND
;
A
#
# COMPACT_ATOMS: atom_id res chain seq x y z
N LEU A 1 -27.35 -11.96 15.47
CA LEU A 1 -26.96 -10.85 14.57
C LEU A 1 -26.27 -9.75 15.35
N ASP A 2 -26.89 -9.20 16.40
CA ASP A 2 -26.31 -8.11 17.21
C ASP A 2 -24.94 -8.42 17.80
N GLN A 3 -24.73 -9.62 18.36
CA GLN A 3 -23.42 -10.00 18.92
C GLN A 3 -22.32 -10.09 17.85
N PHE A 4 -22.65 -10.51 16.62
CA PHE A 4 -21.72 -10.58 15.49
C PHE A 4 -21.45 -9.18 14.92
N ALA A 5 -22.47 -8.32 14.88
CA ALA A 5 -22.36 -6.92 14.46
C ALA A 5 -21.47 -6.11 15.41
N SER A 6 -21.64 -6.28 16.73
CA SER A 6 -20.81 -5.59 17.73
C SER A 6 -19.33 -6.00 17.66
N GLN A 7 -19.01 -7.25 17.33
CA GLN A 7 -17.63 -7.70 17.14
C GLN A 7 -16.96 -7.07 15.91
N LEU A 8 -17.74 -6.76 14.87
CA LEU A 8 -17.26 -6.15 13.64
C LEU A 8 -17.36 -4.61 13.66
N GLU A 9 -17.74 -4.02 14.79
CA GLU A 9 -18.11 -2.60 14.91
C GLU A 9 -19.14 -2.17 13.83
N ALA A 10 -19.92 -3.13 13.31
CA ALA A 10 -20.79 -2.97 12.14
C ALA A 10 -22.18 -2.45 12.53
N GLY A 11 -22.70 -1.52 11.74
CA GLY A 11 -24.12 -1.21 11.71
C GLY A 11 -24.87 -2.28 10.92
N VAL A 12 -25.99 -2.77 11.46
CA VAL A 12 -26.86 -3.72 10.76
C VAL A 12 -28.27 -3.15 10.75
N ARG A 13 -28.91 -3.09 9.57
CA ARG A 13 -30.35 -2.81 9.46
C ARG A 13 -31.05 -3.85 8.60
N ILE A 14 -32.27 -4.19 8.98
CA ILE A 14 -33.17 -5.02 8.17
C ILE A 14 -33.90 -4.08 7.22
N VAL A 15 -33.75 -4.31 5.91
CA VAL A 15 -34.39 -3.48 4.88
C VAL A 15 -35.78 -4.03 4.56
N ASP A 16 -35.92 -5.36 4.52
CA ASP A 16 -37.17 -6.09 4.36
C ASP A 16 -37.03 -7.53 4.90
N GLU A 17 -38.06 -8.36 4.76
CA GLU A 17 -38.11 -9.74 5.28
C GLU A 17 -37.00 -10.68 4.75
N ARG A 18 -36.27 -10.29 3.69
CA ARG A 18 -35.21 -11.10 3.08
C ARG A 18 -33.87 -10.37 2.93
N THR A 19 -33.83 -9.07 3.24
CA THR A 19 -32.66 -8.22 2.97
C THR A 19 -32.12 -7.63 4.26
N ILE A 20 -30.83 -7.90 4.51
CA ILE A 20 -30.06 -7.29 5.60
C ILE A 20 -29.00 -6.40 4.96
N GLU A 21 -28.98 -5.13 5.35
CA GLU A 21 -27.90 -4.20 5.01
C GLU A 21 -26.89 -4.17 6.16
N ILE A 22 -25.61 -4.39 5.83
CA ILE A 22 -24.49 -4.37 6.77
C ILE A 22 -23.59 -3.21 6.39
N THR A 23 -23.47 -2.24 7.29
CA THR A 23 -22.56 -1.10 7.19
C THR A 23 -21.36 -1.39 8.07
N LEU A 24 -20.23 -1.73 7.45
CA LEU A 24 -18.97 -1.88 8.18
C LEU A 24 -18.38 -0.50 8.44
N PRO A 25 -17.79 -0.25 9.62
CA PRO A 25 -16.96 0.93 9.80
C PRO A 25 -15.82 0.83 8.80
N SER A 26 -15.40 1.97 8.26
CA SER A 26 -14.33 2.02 7.28
C SER A 26 -13.02 1.58 7.93
N ILE A 27 -12.75 0.26 7.98
CA ILE A 27 -11.42 -0.29 8.25
C ILE A 27 -10.42 0.26 7.22
N ALA A 28 -10.93 0.71 6.07
CA ALA A 28 -10.18 1.38 5.02
C ALA A 28 -9.48 2.68 5.46
N GLU A 29 -9.74 3.22 6.65
CA GLU A 29 -9.14 4.48 7.12
C GLU A 29 -8.16 4.34 8.29
N ARG A 30 -8.17 3.23 9.05
CA ARG A 30 -7.19 3.06 10.13
C ARG A 30 -5.81 2.75 9.55
N PRO A 31 -4.75 3.50 9.90
CA PRO A 31 -3.41 3.22 9.40
C PRO A 31 -2.91 1.84 9.85
N VAL A 32 -2.34 1.09 8.91
CA VAL A 32 -1.68 -0.20 9.13
C VAL A 32 -0.20 -0.08 8.84
N TRP A 33 0.58 -0.97 9.44
CA TRP A 33 2.01 -1.11 9.15
C TRP A 33 2.22 -2.14 8.04
N ALA A 34 3.08 -1.80 7.08
CA ALA A 34 3.49 -2.67 5.99
C ALA A 34 5.00 -2.58 5.78
N TRP A 35 5.58 -3.67 5.29
CA TRP A 35 6.97 -3.76 4.90
C TRP A 35 7.05 -3.88 3.38
N LEU A 36 7.84 -3.02 2.77
CA LEU A 36 8.16 -3.07 1.35
C LEU A 36 9.65 -3.40 1.22
N PRO A 37 10.01 -4.67 0.92
CA PRO A 37 11.37 -5.04 0.58
C PRO A 37 11.85 -4.24 -0.63
N VAL A 38 13.09 -3.74 -0.60
CA VAL A 38 13.63 -2.91 -1.69
C VAL A 38 14.78 -3.54 -2.46
N ASP A 39 15.15 -4.79 -2.17
CA ASP A 39 16.26 -5.51 -2.81
C ASP A 39 16.23 -5.44 -4.34
N ASP A 40 15.08 -5.75 -4.94
CA ASP A 40 14.94 -5.78 -6.40
C ASP A 40 15.03 -4.37 -7.01
N PHE A 41 14.56 -3.34 -6.31
CA PHE A 41 14.70 -1.95 -6.76
C PHE A 41 16.15 -1.50 -6.70
N LEU A 42 16.87 -1.85 -5.63
CA LEU A 42 18.28 -1.55 -5.48
C LEU A 42 19.10 -2.27 -6.57
N ALA A 43 18.77 -3.52 -6.88
CA ALA A 43 19.37 -4.27 -7.99
C ALA A 43 19.08 -3.61 -9.36
N ALA A 44 17.90 -3.03 -9.54
CA ALA A 44 17.53 -2.23 -10.71
C ALA A 44 18.13 -0.81 -10.73
N GLY A 45 19.06 -0.49 -9.81
CA GLY A 45 19.80 0.77 -9.78
C GLY A 45 19.06 1.95 -9.13
N TRP A 46 17.95 1.69 -8.43
CA TRP A 46 17.31 2.71 -7.62
C TRP A 46 18.07 2.96 -6.32
N THR A 47 17.97 4.17 -5.78
CA THR A 47 18.47 4.51 -4.45
C THR A 47 17.31 4.58 -3.46
N VAL A 48 17.60 4.34 -2.17
CA VAL A 48 16.61 4.48 -1.09
C VAL A 48 15.98 5.88 -1.11
N GLY A 49 16.78 6.93 -1.30
CA GLY A 49 16.28 8.31 -1.40
C GLY A 49 15.29 8.50 -2.54
N ARG A 50 15.64 8.01 -3.75
CA ARG A 50 14.79 8.09 -4.94
C ARG A 50 13.49 7.31 -4.78
N LEU A 51 13.54 6.13 -4.15
CA LEU A 51 12.35 5.32 -3.86
C LEU A 51 11.42 6.03 -2.88
N ARG A 52 11.97 6.59 -1.78
CA ARG A 52 11.19 7.34 -0.81
C ARG A 52 10.48 8.53 -1.46
N GLU A 53 11.20 9.31 -2.26
CA GLU A 53 10.64 10.45 -2.99
C GLU A 53 9.53 10.02 -3.95
N ALA A 54 9.74 8.92 -4.68
CA ALA A 54 8.74 8.38 -5.59
C ALA A 54 7.47 7.94 -4.85
N ILE A 55 7.60 7.26 -3.70
CA ILE A 55 6.47 6.82 -2.89
C ILE A 55 5.69 8.02 -2.36
N VAL A 56 6.39 8.99 -1.75
CA VAL A 56 5.76 10.18 -1.14
C VAL A 56 5.08 11.04 -2.20
N SER A 57 5.72 11.27 -3.35
CA SER A 57 5.17 12.11 -4.41
C SER A 57 3.97 11.50 -5.13
N GLN A 58 3.94 10.16 -5.31
CA GLN A 58 2.90 9.50 -6.11
C GLN A 58 1.69 9.07 -5.29
N HIS A 59 1.85 8.86 -3.98
CA HIS A 59 0.82 8.25 -3.16
C HIS A 59 0.45 9.12 -1.99
N ALA A 60 -0.69 9.83 -2.07
CA ALA A 60 -1.22 10.67 -0.99
C ALA A 60 -0.19 11.71 -0.42
N PRO A 61 0.42 12.56 -1.27
CA PRO A 61 1.49 13.51 -0.87
C PRO A 61 1.13 14.36 0.36
N GLU A 62 -0.09 14.90 0.40
CA GLU A 62 -0.59 15.72 1.51
C GLU A 62 -0.64 14.98 2.85
N SER A 63 -0.78 13.64 2.81
CA SER A 63 -0.87 12.81 4.02
C SER A 63 0.48 12.61 4.70
N TRP A 64 1.61 12.73 3.99
CA TRP A 64 2.94 12.60 4.60
C TRP A 64 3.43 13.90 5.26
N GLU A 65 2.95 15.04 4.77
CA GLU A 65 3.36 16.37 5.25
C GLU A 65 2.49 16.88 6.40
N ASN A 66 1.26 16.37 6.50
CA ASN A 66 0.35 16.73 7.57
C ASN A 66 0.80 16.13 8.92
N ARG A 67 1.17 16.99 9.88
CA ARG A 67 1.58 16.57 11.23
C ARG A 67 0.49 15.84 12.03
N ASN A 68 -0.78 16.03 11.66
CA ASN A 68 -1.91 15.32 12.26
C ASN A 68 -2.20 13.99 11.54
N SER A 69 -1.53 13.71 10.43
CA SER A 69 -1.59 12.42 9.79
C SER A 69 -0.83 11.39 10.62
N GLU A 70 -1.39 10.21 10.67
CA GLU A 70 -0.75 9.05 11.27
C GLU A 70 0.17 8.31 10.28
N ALA A 71 0.36 8.86 9.07
CA ALA A 71 1.24 8.32 8.06
C ALA A 71 2.72 8.42 8.45
N ALA A 72 3.48 7.37 8.17
CA ALA A 72 4.93 7.34 8.40
C ALA A 72 5.62 6.46 7.36
N ILE A 73 6.85 6.82 7.02
CA ILE A 73 7.72 6.00 6.17
C ILE A 73 9.17 6.12 6.65
N ALA A 74 9.79 4.97 6.93
CA ALA A 74 11.18 4.87 7.36
C ALA A 74 11.85 3.71 6.62
N TYR A 75 13.12 3.90 6.26
CA TYR A 75 13.95 2.80 5.76
C TYR A 75 14.63 2.11 6.93
N ASP A 76 14.50 0.79 6.99
CA ASP A 76 15.25 -0.05 7.91
C ASP A 76 16.34 -0.79 7.13
N ASP A 77 17.60 -0.48 7.44
CA ASP A 77 18.76 -1.04 6.74
C ASP A 77 18.96 -2.53 7.07
N GLY A 78 18.64 -2.94 8.29
CA GLY A 78 18.79 -4.33 8.73
C GLY A 78 17.91 -5.30 7.96
N SER A 79 16.66 -4.92 7.66
CA SER A 79 15.72 -5.70 6.84
C SER A 79 15.68 -5.28 5.37
N ARG A 80 16.50 -4.31 4.95
CA ARG A 80 16.51 -3.73 3.60
C ARG A 80 15.11 -3.42 3.08
N SER A 81 14.29 -2.83 3.95
CA SER A 81 12.86 -2.62 3.69
C SER A 81 12.42 -1.22 4.10
N PHE A 82 11.43 -0.67 3.40
CA PHE A 82 10.65 0.44 3.93
C PHE A 82 9.58 -0.08 4.89
N VAL A 83 9.56 0.49 6.09
CA VAL A 83 8.48 0.34 7.06
C VAL A 83 7.52 1.51 6.85
N ILE A 84 6.30 1.20 6.42
CA ILE A 84 5.30 2.19 6.00
C ILE A 84 4.08 2.05 6.89
N ARG A 85 3.64 3.16 7.49
CA ARG A 85 2.35 3.29 8.15
C ARG A 85 1.44 4.14 7.28
N HIS A 86 0.34 3.58 6.81
CA HIS A 86 -0.70 4.33 6.09
C HIS A 86 -2.01 3.57 6.08
N ASN A 87 -3.11 4.21 5.65
CA ASN A 87 -4.36 3.51 5.38
C ASN A 87 -4.15 2.35 4.36
N PRO A 88 -4.94 1.25 4.45
CA PRO A 88 -4.75 0.06 3.63
C PRO A 88 -4.83 0.32 2.12
N SER A 89 -5.64 1.30 1.70
CA SER A 89 -5.83 1.65 0.29
C SER A 89 -4.53 2.21 -0.32
N VAL A 90 -3.83 3.10 0.39
CA VAL A 90 -2.56 3.66 -0.05
C VAL A 90 -1.45 2.60 -0.01
N ILE A 91 -1.40 1.76 1.01
CA ILE A 91 -0.45 0.62 1.04
C ILE A 91 -0.62 -0.26 -0.20
N ARG A 92 -1.85 -0.60 -0.57
CA ARG A 92 -2.13 -1.39 -1.77
C ARG A 92 -1.66 -0.70 -3.04
N GLN A 93 -1.86 0.61 -3.16
CA GLN A 93 -1.39 1.39 -4.31
C GLN A 93 0.14 1.40 -4.43
N ILE A 94 0.84 1.52 -3.29
CA ILE A 94 2.31 1.50 -3.24
C ILE A 94 2.85 0.14 -3.70
N VAL A 95 2.29 -0.97 -3.20
CA VAL A 95 2.71 -2.33 -3.60
C VAL A 95 2.49 -2.54 -5.10
N GLN A 96 1.30 -2.24 -5.60
CA GLN A 96 0.98 -2.37 -7.04
C GLN A 96 1.85 -1.49 -7.93
N TRP A 97 2.21 -0.29 -7.45
CA TRP A 97 3.15 0.56 -8.15
C TRP A 97 4.55 -0.07 -8.20
N GLY A 98 5.02 -0.59 -7.07
CA GLY A 98 6.30 -1.27 -6.98
C GLY A 98 6.42 -2.43 -7.98
N ASP A 99 5.42 -3.31 -8.01
CA ASP A 99 5.35 -4.44 -8.95
C ASP A 99 5.45 -3.99 -10.42
N ARG A 100 4.77 -2.89 -10.78
CA ARG A 100 4.84 -2.33 -12.15
C ARG A 100 6.20 -1.76 -12.50
N VAL A 101 6.85 -1.08 -11.56
CA VAL A 101 8.19 -0.51 -11.78
C VAL A 101 9.22 -1.62 -12.02
N LEU A 102 9.17 -2.68 -11.23
CA LEU A 102 10.05 -3.84 -11.39
C LEU A 102 9.77 -4.59 -12.70
N ALA A 103 8.51 -4.87 -13.03
CA ALA A 103 8.14 -5.52 -14.29
C ALA A 103 8.58 -4.73 -15.53
N THR A 104 8.57 -3.39 -15.47
CA THR A 104 9.05 -2.54 -16.57
C THR A 104 10.58 -2.52 -16.65
N SER A 105 11.27 -2.69 -15.52
CA SER A 105 12.74 -2.72 -15.46
C SER A 105 13.29 -4.03 -16.04
N ASP A 106 12.62 -5.17 -15.82
CA ASP A 106 12.99 -6.46 -16.41
C ASP A 106 12.81 -6.46 -17.95
N ASN A 107 11.76 -5.82 -18.47
CA ASN A 107 11.54 -5.73 -19.91
C ASN A 107 12.57 -4.85 -20.66
N ALA A 108 13.27 -3.95 -19.95
CA ALA A 108 14.31 -3.12 -20.57
C ALA A 108 15.62 -3.88 -20.82
N VAL A 109 15.79 -5.09 -20.26
CA VAL A 109 17.02 -5.89 -20.38
C VAL A 109 16.98 -6.84 -21.57
N ASN A 110 15.87 -6.96 -22.30
CA ASN A 110 15.76 -7.89 -23.43
C ASN A 110 15.36 -7.26 -24.79
N PRO A 111 16.22 -6.43 -25.42
CA PRO A 111 16.03 -6.00 -26.80
C PRO A 111 16.73 -6.92 -27.84
N GLY A 112 17.08 -8.17 -27.53
CA GLY A 112 17.96 -8.93 -28.41
C GLY A 112 17.90 -10.45 -28.35
N GLU A 113 16.76 -11.06 -28.67
CA GLU A 113 16.72 -12.40 -29.29
C GLU A 113 15.68 -12.41 -30.42
N GLN A 114 16.02 -11.75 -31.53
CA GLN A 114 15.58 -12.14 -32.86
C GLN A 114 16.80 -12.14 -33.77
N ASN A 115 17.59 -13.22 -33.66
CA ASN A 115 18.44 -13.69 -34.75
C ASN A 115 17.84 -15.01 -35.23
N ASP A 116 17.24 -14.95 -36.42
CA ASP A 116 17.28 -15.90 -37.55
C ASP A 116 15.96 -15.88 -38.35
#